data_AF-A0A673JXY6-F1
#
_entry.id   AF-A0A673JXY6-F1
#
_cell.length_a   1.000
_cell.length_b   1.000
_cell.length_c   1.000
_cell.angle_alpha   90.00
_cell.angle_beta   90.00
_cell.angle_gamma   90.00
#
_symmetry.space_group_name_H-M   'P 1'
#
loop_
_entity.id
_entity.type
_entity.pdbx_description
1 polymer ?
#
loop_
_entity_poly.entity_id
_entity_poly.type
_entity_poly.pdbx_seq_one_letter_code
_entity_poly.pdbx_strand_id
1 'polypeptide(L)'
;MIFSVFHRESCQRGWRLLYILTAYYKCSEALKPYLLKYLQDVCASPGVHFQGIAKSCEQNLRKTFQYGGRAEHPNGMELKAMLAGRSSKRQLFLLPGGIERHLKIKTCSVSLDAIEELCYEMGLHKLEALDEYAVFVVTNRGEMTKRKIEWLPSE
;
A
#
# COMPACT_ATOMS: atom_id res chain seq x y z
N MET A 1 -29.48 -29.05 -3.57
CA MET A 1 -29.02 -27.65 -3.69
C MET A 1 -28.37 -27.20 -2.37
N ILE A 2 -27.31 -27.90 -1.90
CA ILE A 2 -26.70 -27.71 -0.55
C ILE A 2 -25.16 -27.73 -0.64
N PHE A 3 -24.56 -27.15 -1.69
CA PHE A 3 -23.08 -27.07 -1.80
C PHE A 3 -22.53 -25.70 -2.21
N SER A 4 -23.34 -24.64 -2.24
CA SER A 4 -22.88 -23.29 -2.62
C SER A 4 -22.58 -22.35 -1.45
N VAL A 5 -22.74 -22.78 -0.20
CA VAL A 5 -22.45 -21.96 1.00
C VAL A 5 -21.10 -22.36 1.61
N PHE A 6 -20.02 -22.32 0.82
CA PHE A 6 -18.74 -21.98 1.43
C PHE A 6 -18.85 -20.49 1.81
N HIS A 7 -19.15 -20.28 3.09
CA HIS A 7 -19.62 -19.05 3.74
C HIS A 7 -18.99 -17.77 3.13
N ARG A 8 -19.81 -16.86 2.58
CA ARG A 8 -19.36 -15.56 2.02
C ARG A 8 -18.43 -14.79 2.96
N GLU A 9 -18.72 -14.85 4.27
CA GLU A 9 -17.87 -14.31 5.34
C GLU A 9 -16.49 -14.97 5.42
N SER A 10 -16.41 -16.29 5.22
CA SER A 10 -15.13 -17.00 5.18
C SER A 10 -14.30 -16.55 3.98
N CYS A 11 -14.91 -16.45 2.79
CA CYS A 11 -14.24 -15.91 1.60
C CYS A 11 -13.74 -14.47 1.84
N GLN A 12 -14.57 -13.61 2.46
CA GLN A 12 -14.16 -12.25 2.78
C GLN A 12 -12.98 -12.19 3.76
N ARG A 13 -12.96 -13.07 4.77
CA ARG A 13 -11.83 -13.21 5.69
C ARG A 13 -10.58 -13.69 4.95
N GLY A 14 -10.71 -14.66 4.03
CA GLY A 14 -9.63 -15.12 3.17
C GLY A 14 -9.03 -14.00 2.32
N TRP A 15 -9.86 -13.18 1.70
CA TRP A 15 -9.38 -12.01 0.93
C TRP A 15 -8.69 -10.96 1.80
N ARG A 16 -9.19 -10.71 3.00
CA ARG A 16 -8.52 -9.80 3.96
C ARG A 16 -7.18 -10.34 4.42
N LEU A 17 -7.08 -11.65 4.66
CA LEU A 17 -5.82 -12.30 4.98
C LEU A 17 -4.83 -12.18 3.81
N LEU A 18 -5.29 -12.45 2.59
CA LEU A 18 -4.46 -12.30 1.39
C LEU A 18 -3.98 -10.86 1.21
N TYR A 19 -4.85 -9.87 1.43
CA TYR A 19 -4.48 -8.45 1.39
C TYR A 19 -3.34 -8.09 2.35
N ILE A 20 -3.37 -8.66 3.55
CA ILE A 20 -2.27 -8.52 4.50
C ILE A 20 -1.05 -9.24 3.94
N LEU A 21 -1.12 -10.52 3.60
CA LEU A 21 0.04 -11.29 3.15
C LEU A 21 0.78 -10.66 1.96
N THR A 22 0.04 -10.17 0.95
CA THR A 22 0.65 -9.54 -0.23
C THR A 22 1.34 -8.21 0.05
N ALA A 23 1.14 -7.62 1.23
CA ALA A 23 1.83 -6.39 1.66
C ALA A 23 3.15 -6.65 2.43
N TYR A 24 3.38 -7.88 2.90
CA TYR A 24 4.50 -8.23 3.78
C TYR A 24 5.47 -9.22 3.14
N TYR A 25 4.97 -10.15 2.34
CA TYR A 25 5.77 -11.27 1.88
C TYR A 25 5.78 -11.40 0.36
N LYS A 26 6.98 -11.58 -0.18
CA LYS A 26 7.16 -12.05 -1.55
C LYS A 26 6.74 -13.53 -1.61
N CYS A 27 5.92 -13.89 -2.58
CA CYS A 27 5.71 -15.30 -2.89
C CYS A 27 6.92 -15.87 -3.66
N SER A 28 7.03 -17.19 -3.72
CA SER A 28 8.10 -17.83 -4.51
C SER A 28 7.98 -17.46 -5.99
N GLU A 29 9.10 -17.43 -6.71
CA GLU A 29 9.10 -17.14 -8.15
C GLU A 29 8.28 -18.17 -8.94
N ALA A 30 8.18 -19.40 -8.45
CA ALA A 30 7.31 -20.42 -9.03
C ALA A 30 5.81 -20.09 -8.89
N LEU A 31 5.38 -19.55 -7.73
CA LEU A 31 3.97 -19.22 -7.47
C LEU A 31 3.54 -17.89 -8.10
N LYS A 32 4.47 -16.94 -8.20
CA LYS A 32 4.27 -15.56 -8.66
C LYS A 32 3.44 -15.41 -9.94
N PRO A 33 3.74 -16.08 -11.07
CA PRO A 33 2.96 -15.90 -12.30
C PRO A 33 1.50 -16.34 -12.12
N TYR A 34 1.27 -17.44 -11.39
CA TYR A 34 -0.07 -17.95 -11.13
C TYR A 34 -0.87 -17.03 -10.22
N LEU A 35 -0.24 -16.52 -9.14
CA LEU A 35 -0.90 -15.63 -8.19
C LEU A 35 -1.25 -14.28 -8.85
N LEU A 36 -0.33 -13.70 -9.62
CA LEU A 36 -0.60 -12.45 -10.34
C LEU A 36 -1.72 -12.63 -11.37
N LYS A 37 -1.68 -13.72 -12.15
CA LYS A 37 -2.71 -14.02 -13.14
C LYS A 37 -4.08 -14.19 -12.48
N TYR A 38 -4.15 -14.96 -11.39
CA TYR A 38 -5.38 -15.12 -10.62
C TYR A 38 -5.95 -13.77 -10.14
N LEU A 39 -5.12 -12.92 -9.54
CA LEU A 39 -5.56 -11.60 -9.08
C LEU A 39 -6.05 -10.71 -10.23
N GLN A 40 -5.36 -10.73 -11.37
CA GLN A 40 -5.74 -9.97 -12.56
C GLN A 40 -7.06 -10.46 -13.16
N ASP A 41 -7.29 -11.76 -13.20
CA ASP A 41 -8.53 -12.34 -13.74
C ASP A 41 -9.74 -11.97 -12.86
N VAL A 42 -9.57 -11.97 -11.53
CA VAL A 42 -10.61 -11.50 -10.60
C VAL A 42 -10.84 -9.99 -10.76
N CYS A 43 -9.80 -9.20 -11.05
CA CYS A 43 -9.93 -7.76 -11.30
C CYS A 43 -10.66 -7.45 -12.61
N ALA A 44 -10.46 -8.26 -13.65
CA ALA A 44 -11.00 -8.03 -14.98
C ALA A 44 -12.47 -8.49 -15.13
N SER A 45 -12.93 -9.38 -14.27
CA SER A 45 -14.27 -9.99 -14.34
C SER A 45 -15.36 -9.03 -13.79
N PRO A 46 -16.24 -8.47 -14.62
CA PRO A 46 -17.29 -7.56 -14.17
C PRO A 46 -18.31 -8.28 -13.27
N GLY A 47 -18.72 -7.63 -12.17
CA GLY A 47 -19.75 -8.18 -11.28
C GLY A 47 -19.27 -9.25 -10.30
N VAL A 48 -17.99 -9.62 -10.31
CA VAL A 48 -17.42 -10.58 -9.36
C VAL A 48 -17.22 -9.91 -7.98
N HIS A 49 -17.70 -10.58 -6.94
CA HIS A 49 -17.41 -10.17 -5.56
C HIS A 49 -15.90 -10.07 -5.33
N PHE A 50 -15.46 -9.11 -4.52
CA PHE A 50 -14.04 -8.94 -4.13
C PHE A 50 -13.10 -8.30 -5.17
N GLN A 51 -13.59 -7.84 -6.33
CA GLN A 51 -12.78 -7.13 -7.33
C GLN A 51 -11.88 -6.02 -6.73
N GLY A 52 -12.44 -5.19 -5.84
CA GLY A 52 -11.71 -4.09 -5.21
C GLY A 52 -10.56 -4.53 -4.30
N ILE A 53 -10.75 -5.61 -3.52
CA ILE A 53 -9.69 -6.15 -2.66
C ILE A 53 -8.67 -6.93 -3.48
N ALA A 54 -9.08 -7.66 -4.53
CA ALA A 54 -8.17 -8.30 -5.47
C ALA A 54 -7.24 -7.30 -6.14
N LYS A 55 -7.77 -6.15 -6.60
CA LYS A 55 -6.96 -5.05 -7.16
C LYS A 55 -5.97 -4.50 -6.16
N SER A 56 -6.38 -4.39 -4.89
CA SER A 56 -5.49 -3.92 -3.85
C SER A 56 -4.40 -4.95 -3.51
N CYS A 57 -4.74 -6.25 -3.51
CA CYS A 57 -3.77 -7.34 -3.32
C CYS A 57 -2.72 -7.37 -4.44
N GLU A 58 -3.15 -7.14 -5.69
CA GLU A 58 -2.29 -7.10 -6.88
C GLU A 58 -1.30 -5.94 -6.81
N GLN A 59 -1.78 -4.75 -6.46
CA GLN A 59 -0.95 -3.56 -6.25
C GLN A 59 0.05 -3.76 -5.10
N ASN A 60 -0.41 -4.33 -3.97
CA ASN A 60 0.45 -4.64 -2.83
C ASN A 60 1.56 -5.61 -3.25
N LEU A 61 1.21 -6.71 -3.93
CA LEU A 61 2.16 -7.73 -4.34
C LEU A 61 3.24 -7.15 -5.26
N ARG A 62 2.88 -6.32 -6.24
CA ARG A 62 3.86 -5.64 -7.11
C ARG A 62 4.84 -4.79 -6.31
N LYS A 63 4.32 -3.97 -5.38
CA LYS A 63 5.17 -3.13 -4.54
C LYS A 63 6.06 -3.94 -3.61
N THR A 64 5.54 -5.02 -3.03
CA THR A 64 6.33 -5.93 -2.20
C THR A 64 7.46 -6.60 -2.97
N PHE A 65 7.25 -6.92 -4.25
CA PHE A 65 8.35 -7.37 -5.12
C PHE A 65 9.38 -6.28 -5.39
N GLN A 66 8.92 -5.05 -5.69
CA GLN A 66 9.78 -3.94 -6.10
C GLN A 66 10.58 -3.32 -4.94
N TYR A 67 9.92 -3.03 -3.83
CA TYR A 67 10.47 -2.26 -2.70
C TYR A 67 10.69 -3.10 -1.44
N GLY A 68 10.34 -4.38 -1.48
CA GLY A 68 10.28 -5.22 -0.29
C GLY A 68 8.93 -5.10 0.44
N GLY A 69 8.69 -6.05 1.34
CA GLY A 69 7.47 -6.06 2.15
C GLY A 69 7.55 -5.11 3.34
N ARG A 70 6.40 -4.84 3.95
CA ARG A 70 6.34 -4.12 5.23
C ARG A 70 7.15 -4.84 6.32
N ALA A 71 7.90 -4.08 7.09
CA ALA A 71 8.58 -4.56 8.30
C ALA A 71 7.65 -4.52 9.54
N GLU A 72 6.80 -3.50 9.64
CA GLU A 72 5.94 -3.28 10.79
C GLU A 72 4.51 -3.78 10.55
N HIS A 73 3.99 -4.51 11.54
CA HIS A 73 2.63 -5.04 11.56
C HIS A 73 1.57 -3.92 11.47
N PRO A 74 0.34 -4.21 11.00
CA PRO A 74 -0.66 -3.19 10.83
C PRO A 74 -1.19 -2.79 12.20
N ASN A 75 -1.29 -1.48 12.46
CA ASN A 75 -1.80 -1.02 13.75
C ASN A 75 -3.32 -1.25 13.86
N GLY A 76 -3.87 -1.10 15.06
CA GLY A 76 -5.30 -1.32 15.32
C GLY A 76 -6.24 -0.44 14.48
N MET A 77 -5.82 0.77 14.09
CA MET A 77 -6.63 1.64 13.23
C MET A 77 -6.64 1.16 11.78
N GLU A 78 -5.49 0.70 11.25
CA GLU A 78 -5.39 0.08 9.93
C GLU A 78 -6.28 -1.16 9.85
N LEU A 79 -6.23 -2.02 10.87
CA LEU A 79 -7.07 -3.22 10.92
C LEU A 79 -8.57 -2.88 10.96
N LYS A 80 -8.99 -1.93 11.80
CA LYS A 80 -10.39 -1.46 11.84
C LYS A 80 -10.84 -0.89 10.49
N ALA A 81 -9.98 -0.12 9.82
CA ALA A 81 -10.28 0.43 8.50
C ALA A 81 -10.43 -0.67 7.44
N MET A 82 -9.52 -1.66 7.44
CA MET A 82 -9.59 -2.82 6.55
C MET A 82 -10.87 -3.64 6.77
N LEU A 83 -11.28 -3.84 8.03
CA LEU A 83 -12.53 -4.52 8.36
C LEU A 83 -13.74 -3.74 7.84
N ALA A 84 -13.70 -2.41 7.87
CA ALA A 84 -14.70 -1.53 7.26
C ALA A 84 -14.60 -1.42 5.72
N GLY A 85 -13.74 -2.22 5.06
CA GLY A 85 -13.59 -2.23 3.60
C GLY A 85 -12.80 -1.04 3.04
N ARG A 86 -12.09 -0.30 3.89
CA ARG A 86 -11.24 0.82 3.47
C ARG A 86 -9.80 0.33 3.27
N SER A 87 -9.23 0.63 2.12
CA SER A 87 -7.84 0.26 1.75
C SER A 87 -6.90 1.47 1.70
N SER A 88 -7.33 2.62 2.21
CA SER A 88 -6.58 3.86 2.16
C SER A 88 -6.90 4.79 3.33
N LYS A 89 -5.92 5.58 3.73
CA LYS A 89 -6.02 6.65 4.73
C LYS A 89 -5.70 7.99 4.07
N ARG A 90 -6.43 9.03 4.44
CA ARG A 90 -6.07 10.41 4.09
C ARG A 90 -5.05 10.91 5.12
N GLN A 91 -3.83 11.19 4.68
CA GLN A 91 -2.73 11.60 5.54
C GLN A 91 -2.36 13.04 5.22
N LEU A 92 -2.23 13.85 6.27
CA LEU A 92 -1.71 15.22 6.16
C LEU A 92 -0.19 15.17 6.00
N PHE A 93 0.29 15.85 4.96
CA PHE A 93 1.67 16.18 4.68
C PHE A 93 1.83 17.70 4.80
N LEU A 94 2.92 18.11 5.42
CA LEU A 94 3.27 19.52 5.60
C LEU A 94 4.39 19.86 4.65
N LEU A 95 4.16 20.84 3.79
CA LEU A 95 5.18 21.40 2.92
C LEU A 95 5.86 22.60 3.61
N PRO A 96 7.08 22.97 3.18
CA PRO A 96 7.73 24.21 3.63
C PRO A 96 6.80 25.42 3.48
N GLY A 97 6.85 26.33 4.45
CA GLY A 97 5.96 27.50 4.48
C GLY A 97 4.59 27.25 5.14
N GLY A 98 4.40 26.11 5.80
CA GLY A 98 3.17 25.80 6.54
C GLY A 98 1.99 25.39 5.66
N ILE A 99 2.26 24.99 4.42
CA ILE A 99 1.22 24.56 3.48
C ILE A 99 0.81 23.13 3.82
N GLU A 100 -0.49 22.93 4.02
CA GLU A 100 -1.09 21.64 4.33
C GLU A 100 -1.59 20.93 3.06
N ARG A 101 -1.12 19.70 2.82
CA ARG A 101 -1.58 18.85 1.71
C ARG A 101 -2.03 17.50 2.21
N HIS A 102 -3.16 17.04 1.71
CA HIS A 102 -3.71 15.74 2.10
C HIS A 102 -3.55 14.73 0.98
N LEU A 103 -2.73 13.71 1.20
CA LEU A 103 -2.55 12.62 0.24
C LEU A 103 -3.29 11.37 0.68
N LYS A 104 -3.62 10.52 -0.29
CA LYS A 104 -4.25 9.23 -0.04
C LYS A 104 -3.19 8.13 0.03
N ILE A 105 -2.79 7.76 1.25
CA ILE A 105 -1.84 6.67 1.46
C ILE A 105 -2.56 5.32 1.55
N LYS A 106 -1.91 4.27 1.05
CA LYS A 106 -2.35 2.88 1.12
C LYS A 106 -1.38 2.05 1.95
N THR A 107 -1.73 0.80 2.25
CA THR A 107 -0.91 -0.11 3.08
C THR A 107 0.52 -0.30 2.58
N CYS A 108 0.75 -0.35 1.26
CA CYS A 108 2.09 -0.47 0.66
C CYS A 108 2.60 0.84 0.06
N SER A 109 2.08 1.99 0.48
CA SER A 109 2.64 3.27 0.04
C SER A 109 4.05 3.43 0.60
N VAL A 110 5.00 3.74 -0.28
CA VAL A 110 6.37 4.11 0.05
C VAL A 110 6.51 5.64 0.01
N SER A 111 7.59 6.18 0.60
CA SER A 111 7.85 7.63 0.61
C SER A 111 7.91 8.22 -0.81
N LEU A 112 8.45 7.45 -1.77
CA LEU A 112 8.54 7.87 -3.16
C LEU A 112 7.16 8.18 -3.77
N ASP A 113 6.13 7.39 -3.46
CA ASP A 113 4.77 7.67 -3.97
C ASP A 113 4.27 9.05 -3.54
N ALA A 114 4.53 9.41 -2.27
CA ALA A 114 4.12 10.68 -1.72
C ALA A 114 4.93 11.84 -2.31
N ILE A 115 6.23 11.63 -2.55
CA ILE A 115 7.10 12.63 -3.18
C ILE A 115 6.66 12.87 -4.62
N GLU A 116 6.42 11.81 -5.40
CA GLU A 116 5.94 11.90 -6.78
C GLU A 116 4.61 12.66 -6.87
N GLU A 117 3.64 12.32 -6.03
CA GLU A 117 2.32 12.97 -6.02
C GLU A 117 2.44 14.46 -5.66
N LEU A 118 3.23 14.80 -4.63
CA LEU A 118 3.45 16.19 -4.22
C LEU A 118 4.22 16.99 -5.27
N CYS A 119 5.27 16.42 -5.86
CA CYS A 119 6.04 17.08 -6.92
C CYS A 119 5.16 17.35 -8.13
N TYR A 120 4.35 16.38 -8.54
CA TYR A 120 3.39 16.55 -9.62
C TYR A 120 2.39 17.68 -9.32
N GLU A 121 1.82 17.74 -8.13
CA GLU A 121 0.91 18.82 -7.71
C GLU A 121 1.58 20.20 -7.66
N MET A 122 2.88 20.25 -7.37
CA MET A 122 3.67 21.49 -7.36
C MET A 122 4.17 21.91 -8.76
N GLY A 123 3.85 21.16 -9.82
CA GLY A 123 4.32 21.43 -11.19
C GLY A 123 5.76 21.00 -11.46
N LEU A 124 6.33 20.16 -10.58
CA LEU A 124 7.68 19.62 -10.70
C LEU A 124 7.60 18.27 -11.41
N HIS A 125 7.66 18.30 -12.74
CA HIS A 125 7.50 17.12 -13.59
C HIS A 125 8.83 16.47 -14.01
N LYS A 126 9.96 17.06 -13.63
CA LYS A 126 11.30 16.53 -13.93
C LYS A 126 11.63 15.40 -12.97
N LEU A 127 12.19 14.31 -13.49
CA LEU A 127 12.58 13.15 -12.67
C LEU A 127 13.64 13.52 -11.64
N GLU A 128 14.57 14.40 -12.03
CA GLU A 128 15.66 14.88 -11.18
C GLU A 128 15.14 15.63 -9.94
N ALA A 129 13.96 16.24 -10.03
CA ALA A 129 13.37 16.93 -8.88
C ALA A 129 12.99 15.96 -7.76
N LEU A 130 12.65 14.70 -8.07
CA LEU A 130 12.26 13.72 -7.06
C LEU A 130 13.39 13.41 -6.08
N ASP A 131 14.64 13.46 -6.55
CA ASP A 131 15.84 13.20 -5.75
C ASP A 131 16.17 14.35 -4.77
N GLU A 132 15.57 15.53 -4.97
CA GLU A 132 15.78 16.72 -4.12
C GLU A 132 14.86 16.74 -2.89
N TYR A 133 13.80 15.91 -2.87
CA TYR A 133 12.81 15.89 -1.80
C TYR A 133 12.92 14.66 -0.89
N ALA A 134 12.57 14.86 0.38
CA ALA A 134 12.49 13.80 1.37
C ALA A 134 11.28 14.01 2.28
N VAL A 135 10.72 12.90 2.79
CA VAL A 135 9.63 12.93 3.76
C VAL A 135 10.18 12.80 5.17
N PHE A 136 9.76 13.68 6.07
CA PHE A 136 10.11 13.66 7.48
C PHE A 136 8.90 13.35 8.35
N VAL A 137 9.13 12.62 9.44
CA VAL A 137 8.11 12.37 10.46
C VAL A 137 8.34 13.34 11.62
N VAL A 138 7.37 14.23 11.85
CA VAL A 138 7.38 15.14 13.00
C VAL A 138 6.65 14.48 14.16
N THR A 139 7.35 14.30 15.29
CA THR A 139 6.75 13.80 16.53
C THR A 139 6.73 14.91 17.57
N ASN A 140 5.74 14.91 18.48
CA ASN A 140 5.46 15.98 19.44
C ASN A 140 6.54 16.15 20.56
N ARG A 141 7.75 15.60 20.37
CA ARG A 141 8.87 15.70 21.32
C ARG A 141 9.99 16.65 20.87
N GLY A 142 9.77 17.51 19.87
CA GLY A 142 10.80 18.47 19.40
C GLY A 142 12.07 17.83 18.79
N GLU A 143 12.24 16.52 18.94
CA GLU A 143 13.27 15.74 18.27
C GLU A 143 12.80 15.44 16.85
N MET A 144 13.34 16.22 15.90
CA MET A 144 13.33 15.85 14.50
C MET A 144 14.14 14.56 14.35
N THR A 145 13.49 13.39 14.48
CA THR A 145 14.08 12.14 14.02
C THR A 145 14.23 12.25 12.51
N LYS A 146 15.40 12.71 12.06
CA LYS A 146 15.89 12.62 10.68
C LYS A 146 16.10 11.14 10.36
N ARG A 147 15.02 10.37 10.23
CA ARG A 147 15.07 9.10 9.52
C ARG A 147 15.03 9.46 8.05
N LYS A 148 16.17 9.89 7.50
CA LYS A 148 16.45 9.62 6.09
C LYS A 148 16.22 8.11 5.98
N ILE A 149 15.25 7.69 5.17
CA ILE A 149 15.09 6.28 4.85
C ILE A 149 16.35 5.95 4.06
N GLU A 150 17.41 5.58 4.79
CA GLU A 150 18.65 5.12 4.22
C GLU A 150 18.31 3.85 3.48
N TRP A 151 18.53 3.88 2.17
CA TRP A 151 18.60 2.71 1.33
C TRP A 151 19.72 1.83 1.89
N LEU A 152 19.39 0.90 2.79
CA LEU A 152 20.28 -0.21 3.07
C LEU A 152 20.33 -1.03 1.78
N PRO A 153 21.51 -1.19 1.16
CA PRO A 153 21.66 -2.16 0.10
C PRO A 153 21.37 -3.53 0.74
N SER A 154 20.40 -4.25 0.18
CA SER A 154 20.24 -5.66 0.46
C SER A 154 21.48 -6.39 -0.04
N GLU A 155 22.30 -6.88 0.90
CA GLU A 155 23.20 -8.02 0.66
C GLU A 155 22.40 -9.25 0.20
#